data_AF-A0A4Y9F6K3-F1
#
_entry.id   AF-A0A4Y9F6K3-F1
#
_cell.length_a   1.000
_cell.length_b   1.000
_cell.length_c   1.000
_cell.angle_alpha   90.00
_cell.angle_beta   90.00
_cell.angle_gamma   90.00
#
_symmetry.space_group_name_H-M   'P 1'
#
loop_
_entity.id
_entity.type
_entity.pdbx_description
1 polymer ?
#
loop_
_entity_poly.entity_id
_entity_poly.type
_entity_poly.pdbx_seq_one_letter_code
_entity_poly.pdbx_strand_id
1 'polypeptide(L)'
;MSRWTIDATYITQWISQLPEDQRRDTLTALNFLAVEGPYGGRPYIDRIHSSKYHNLKELRPRKAAKNIRILFIFDPIQQAILLVAGDKTGNWEKWYKQNIPLAEERYEQHLKNLEKED
;
A
#
# COMPACT_ATOMS: atom_id res chain seq x y z
N MET A 1 21.51 -4.19 -7.45
CA MET A 1 20.31 -3.37 -7.70
C MET A 1 19.89 -2.77 -6.38
N SER A 2 19.72 -1.45 -6.30
CA SER A 2 19.19 -0.80 -5.08
C SER A 2 17.71 -1.13 -4.94
N ARG A 3 17.25 -1.42 -3.73
CA ARG A 3 15.83 -1.63 -3.42
C ARG A 3 15.20 -0.29 -3.05
N TRP A 4 13.92 -0.14 -3.37
CA TRP A 4 13.09 0.96 -2.89
C TRP A 4 12.82 0.81 -1.40
N THR A 5 12.90 1.92 -0.67
CA THR A 5 12.49 1.99 0.72
C THR A 5 10.97 1.86 0.80
N ILE A 6 10.51 1.00 1.72
CA ILE A 6 9.10 0.80 2.01
C ILE A 6 8.82 1.34 3.40
N ASP A 7 8.02 2.39 3.51
CA ASP A 7 7.48 2.86 4.78
C ASP A 7 6.15 2.17 5.05
N ALA A 8 6.13 1.30 6.05
CA ALA A 8 4.95 0.56 6.45
C ALA A 8 4.29 1.10 7.73
N THR A 9 4.70 2.28 8.23
CA THR A 9 4.32 2.81 9.56
C THR A 9 2.82 2.72 9.84
N TYR A 10 1.97 3.09 8.88
CA TYR A 10 0.51 3.07 9.05
C TYR A 10 -0.12 1.68 9.10
N ILE A 11 0.58 0.62 8.67
CA ILE A 11 0.02 -0.72 8.52
C ILE A 11 0.83 -1.82 9.22
N THR A 12 1.97 -1.51 9.83
CA THR A 12 2.84 -2.47 10.52
C THR A 12 2.06 -3.30 11.55
N GLN A 13 1.26 -2.64 12.40
CA GLN A 13 0.45 -3.35 13.39
C GLN A 13 -0.57 -4.29 12.72
N TRP A 14 -1.22 -3.84 11.64
CA TRP A 14 -2.19 -4.67 10.93
C TRP A 14 -1.53 -5.91 10.31
N ILE A 15 -0.36 -5.76 9.68
CA ILE A 15 0.42 -6.89 9.14
C ILE A 15 0.77 -7.89 10.24
N SER A 16 1.15 -7.42 11.44
CA SER A 16 1.54 -8.29 12.55
C SER A 16 0.40 -9.20 13.03
N GLN A 17 -0.85 -8.78 12.85
CA GLN A 17 -2.05 -9.49 13.27
C GLN A 17 -2.56 -10.51 12.25
N LEU A 18 -1.97 -10.56 11.05
CA LEU A 18 -2.38 -11.50 10.01
C LEU A 18 -2.07 -12.96 10.40
N PRO A 19 -2.92 -13.92 9.97
CA PRO A 19 -2.58 -15.33 9.94
C PRO A 19 -1.24 -15.56 9.23
N GLU A 20 -0.48 -16.57 9.65
CA GLU A 20 0.90 -16.78 9.21
C GLU A 20 1.05 -16.87 7.69
N ASP A 21 0.17 -17.60 7.02
CA ASP A 21 0.16 -17.80 5.58
C ASP A 21 -0.16 -16.49 4.83
N GLN A 22 -1.15 -15.74 5.29
CA GLN A 22 -1.49 -14.42 4.75
C GLN A 22 -0.37 -13.41 4.99
N ARG A 23 0.25 -13.42 6.18
CA ARG A 23 1.38 -12.55 6.51
C ARG A 23 2.55 -12.83 5.59
N ARG A 24 2.94 -14.09 5.41
CA ARG A 24 4.02 -14.51 4.50
C ARG A 24 3.77 -14.04 3.07
N ASP A 25 2.56 -14.27 2.55
CA ASP A 25 2.23 -13.93 1.17
C ASP A 25 2.09 -12.40 0.97
N THR A 26 1.71 -11.66 2.03
CA THR A 26 1.74 -10.19 2.07
C THR A 26 3.17 -9.66 2.05
N LEU A 27 4.07 -10.18 2.90
CA LEU A 27 5.49 -9.80 2.92
C LEU A 27 6.17 -10.10 1.58
N THR A 28 5.79 -11.18 0.90
CA THR A 28 6.27 -11.50 -0.45
C THR A 28 5.88 -10.39 -1.45
N ALA A 29 4.66 -9.86 -1.36
CA ALA A 29 4.22 -8.77 -2.21
C ALA A 29 4.94 -7.44 -1.87
N LEU A 30 5.23 -7.18 -0.60
CA LEU A 30 6.03 -6.02 -0.19
C LEU A 30 7.46 -6.11 -0.72
N ASN A 31 8.07 -7.29 -0.68
CA ASN A 31 9.39 -7.50 -1.28
C ASN A 31 9.37 -7.28 -2.80
N PHE A 32 8.31 -7.72 -3.49
CA PHE A 32 8.12 -7.38 -4.91
C PHE A 32 8.08 -5.86 -5.13
N LEU A 33 7.29 -5.13 -4.33
CA LEU A 33 7.24 -3.67 -4.41
C LEU A 33 8.60 -3.01 -4.14
N ALA A 34 9.38 -3.52 -3.18
CA ALA A 34 10.72 -3.01 -2.87
C ALA A 34 11.73 -3.26 -4.01
N VAL A 35 11.54 -4.32 -4.81
CA VAL A 35 12.43 -4.61 -5.95
C VAL A 35 12.02 -3.81 -7.17
N GLU A 36 10.73 -3.79 -7.51
CA GLU A 36 10.24 -3.18 -8.75
C GLU A 36 9.99 -1.68 -8.64
N GLY A 37 9.67 -1.19 -7.44
CA GLY A 37 9.30 0.20 -7.20
C GLY A 37 8.21 0.70 -8.16
N PRO A 38 8.36 1.90 -8.76
CA PRO A 38 7.34 2.52 -9.60
C PRO A 38 7.11 1.79 -10.93
N TYR A 39 8.03 0.92 -11.34
CA TYR A 39 7.94 0.13 -12.57
C TYR A 39 7.06 -1.12 -12.41
N GLY A 40 6.72 -1.49 -11.18
CA GLY A 40 5.82 -2.60 -10.92
C GLY A 40 4.40 -2.34 -11.45
N GLY A 41 3.79 -3.40 -12.01
CA GLY A 41 2.49 -3.32 -12.66
C GLY A 41 1.63 -4.56 -12.43
N ARG A 42 0.62 -4.73 -13.30
CA ARG A 42 -0.30 -5.87 -13.23
C ARG A 42 0.47 -7.20 -13.39
N PRO A 43 0.08 -8.27 -12.68
CA PRO A 43 -1.13 -8.40 -11.85
C PRO A 43 -0.98 -7.94 -10.38
N TYR A 44 0.22 -7.51 -9.95
CA TYR A 44 0.52 -7.24 -8.55
C TYR A 44 0.21 -5.82 -8.12
N ILE A 45 0.36 -4.85 -9.02
CA ILE A 45 0.10 -3.44 -8.76
C ILE A 45 -0.93 -2.94 -9.77
N ASP A 46 -1.88 -2.13 -9.29
CA ASP A 46 -2.82 -1.39 -10.13
C ASP A 46 -2.99 0.05 -9.65
N ARG A 47 -3.55 0.90 -10.49
CA ARG A 47 -3.83 2.30 -10.13
C ARG A 47 -5.22 2.44 -9.52
N ILE A 48 -5.34 3.30 -8.50
CA ILE A 48 -6.65 3.73 -7.97
C ILE A 48 -7.13 4.93 -8.77
N HIS A 49 -8.15 4.72 -9.62
CA HIS A 49 -8.68 5.75 -10.51
C HIS A 49 -9.62 6.76 -9.82
N SER A 50 -10.22 6.39 -8.70
CA SER A 50 -11.19 7.21 -7.97
C SER A 50 -10.56 8.07 -6.86
N SER A 51 -9.23 8.17 -6.83
CA SER A 51 -8.51 9.02 -5.87
C SER A 51 -8.18 10.38 -6.47
N LYS A 52 -8.11 11.42 -5.64
CA LYS A 52 -7.58 12.73 -6.05
C LYS A 52 -6.08 12.69 -6.34
N TYR A 53 -5.34 11.74 -5.76
CA TYR A 53 -3.93 11.52 -6.07
C TYR A 53 -3.78 10.59 -7.27
N HIS A 54 -3.30 11.14 -8.37
CA HIS A 54 -3.16 10.42 -9.64
C HIS A 54 -2.22 9.19 -9.55
N ASN A 55 -1.30 9.18 -8.60
CA ASN A 55 -0.31 8.13 -8.37
C ASN A 55 -0.65 7.22 -7.17
N LEU A 56 -1.84 7.34 -6.58
CA LEU A 56 -2.32 6.36 -5.59
C LEU A 56 -2.51 5.00 -6.28
N LYS A 57 -1.90 3.97 -5.71
CA LYS A 57 -1.85 2.60 -6.24
C LYS A 57 -2.38 1.62 -5.21
N GLU A 58 -2.72 0.42 -5.68
CA GLU A 58 -2.95 -0.74 -4.84
C GLU A 58 -1.94 -1.85 -5.12
N LEU A 59 -1.42 -2.46 -4.06
CA LEU A 59 -0.70 -3.71 -4.09
C LEU A 59 -1.67 -4.86 -3.81
N ARG A 60 -1.51 -5.94 -4.59
CA ARG A 60 -2.40 -7.10 -4.65
C ARG A 60 -1.60 -8.36 -4.34
N PRO A 61 -1.40 -8.69 -3.05
CA PRO A 61 -0.85 -9.99 -2.67
C PRO A 61 -1.65 -11.15 -3.29
N ARG A 62 -0.99 -12.31 -3.43
CA ARG A 62 -1.59 -13.50 -4.05
C ARG A 62 -1.69 -14.62 -3.01
N LYS A 63 -2.11 -15.82 -3.47
CA LYS A 63 -2.20 -17.04 -2.64
C LYS A 63 -3.12 -16.82 -1.43
N ALA A 64 -2.66 -17.08 -0.20
CA ALA A 64 -3.48 -16.93 1.00
C ALA A 64 -3.96 -15.49 1.20
N ALA A 65 -3.17 -14.51 0.73
CA ALA A 65 -3.45 -13.09 0.84
C ALA A 65 -4.22 -12.49 -0.36
N LYS A 66 -4.84 -13.31 -1.23
CA LYS A 66 -5.47 -12.84 -2.49
C LYS A 66 -6.57 -11.76 -2.33
N ASN A 67 -7.19 -11.70 -1.16
CA ASN A 67 -8.24 -10.72 -0.83
C ASN A 67 -7.70 -9.47 -0.12
N ILE A 68 -6.42 -9.47 0.26
CA ILE A 68 -5.76 -8.31 0.85
C ILE A 68 -5.51 -7.27 -0.24
N ARG A 69 -5.73 -6.00 0.09
CA ARG A 69 -5.26 -4.85 -0.69
C ARG A 69 -4.49 -3.90 0.22
N ILE A 70 -3.42 -3.34 -0.33
CA ILE A 70 -2.63 -2.31 0.35
C ILE A 70 -2.62 -1.09 -0.56
N LEU A 71 -3.22 0.01 -0.11
CA LEU A 71 -3.14 1.29 -0.78
C LEU A 71 -1.81 1.94 -0.45
N PHE A 72 -1.10 2.40 -1.48
CA PHE A 72 0.22 3.00 -1.31
C PHE A 72 0.48 4.06 -2.37
N ILE A 73 1.50 4.87 -2.14
CA ILE A 73 1.95 5.93 -3.04
C ILE A 73 3.47 6.06 -2.98
N PHE A 74 4.10 6.48 -4.07
CA PHE A 74 5.49 6.90 -4.05
C PHE A 74 5.56 8.38 -3.71
N ASP A 75 6.33 8.72 -2.68
CA ASP A 75 6.48 10.10 -2.21
C ASP A 75 7.59 10.86 -2.98
N PRO A 76 7.75 12.18 -2.74
CA PRO A 76 8.75 12.99 -3.44
C PRO A 76 10.21 12.58 -3.19
N ILE A 77 10.49 11.92 -2.06
CA ILE A 77 11.84 11.45 -1.68
C ILE A 77 12.10 9.99 -2.08
N GLN A 78 11.31 9.46 -3.03
CA GLN A 78 11.48 8.15 -3.65
C GLN A 78 11.31 6.97 -2.67
N GLN A 79 10.33 7.06 -1.77
CA GLN A 79 9.91 5.96 -0.91
C GLN A 79 8.49 5.50 -1.26
N ALA A 80 8.19 4.21 -1.07
CA ALA A 80 6.83 3.70 -1.17
C ALA A 80 6.17 3.75 0.22
N ILE A 81 5.16 4.60 0.38
CA ILE A 81 4.43 4.80 1.63
C ILE A 81 3.18 3.95 1.61
N LEU A 82 3.09 2.97 2.51
CA LEU A 82 1.95 2.07 2.63
C LEU A 82 0.90 2.68 3.56
N LEU A 83 -0.16 3.21 2.96
CA LEU A 83 -1.10 4.09 3.64
C LEU A 83 -2.20 3.31 4.36
N VAL A 84 -2.77 2.29 3.71
CA VAL A 84 -3.91 1.52 4.26
C VAL A 84 -3.81 0.07 3.80
N ALA A 85 -4.13 -0.87 4.68
CA ALA A 85 -4.22 -2.28 4.36
C ALA A 85 -5.53 -2.88 4.87
N GLY A 86 -6.07 -3.87 4.16
CA GLY A 86 -7.28 -4.55 4.60
C GLY A 86 -7.62 -5.77 3.75
N ASP A 87 -8.36 -6.70 4.35
CA ASP A 87 -8.99 -7.82 3.66
C ASP A 87 -10.34 -7.39 3.08
N LYS A 88 -10.54 -7.64 1.78
CA LYS A 88 -11.75 -7.29 1.03
C LYS A 88 -12.82 -8.38 1.01
N THR A 89 -12.61 -9.49 1.71
CA THR A 89 -13.57 -10.61 1.76
C THR A 89 -14.97 -10.11 2.13
N GLY A 90 -15.94 -10.32 1.24
CA GLY A 90 -17.35 -9.94 1.46
C GLY A 90 -17.70 -8.45 1.40
N ASN A 91 -16.76 -7.54 1.11
CA ASN A 91 -17.02 -6.08 1.16
C ASN A 91 -16.34 -5.25 0.05
N TRP A 92 -16.34 -5.76 -1.18
CA TRP A 92 -15.52 -5.25 -2.28
C TRP A 92 -15.73 -3.77 -2.63
N GLU A 93 -16.97 -3.31 -2.67
CA GLU A 93 -17.30 -1.92 -3.05
C GLU A 93 -17.12 -0.93 -1.90
N LYS A 94 -17.65 -1.23 -0.71
CA LYS A 94 -17.58 -0.28 0.41
C LYS A 94 -16.15 -0.09 0.90
N TRP A 95 -15.31 -1.13 0.76
CA TRP A 95 -13.91 -1.04 1.15
C TRP A 95 -13.17 0.09 0.43
N TYR A 96 -13.33 0.26 -0.90
CA TYR A 96 -12.68 1.38 -1.59
C TYR A 96 -13.26 2.73 -1.17
N LYS A 97 -14.59 2.83 -1.06
CA LYS A 97 -15.27 4.07 -0.62
C LYS A 97 -14.80 4.54 0.76
N GLN A 98 -14.45 3.62 1.64
CA GLN A 98 -13.95 3.92 2.99
C GLN A 98 -12.44 4.15 3.05
N ASN A 99 -11.66 3.30 2.37
CA ASN A 99 -10.21 3.27 2.55
C ASN A 99 -9.46 4.23 1.63
N ILE A 100 -10.03 4.65 0.50
CA ILE A 100 -9.41 5.68 -0.35
C ILE A 100 -9.32 7.01 0.39
N PRO A 101 -10.41 7.59 0.95
CA PRO A 101 -10.30 8.83 1.72
C PRO A 101 -9.31 8.75 2.89
N LEU A 102 -9.27 7.62 3.60
CA LEU A 102 -8.30 7.40 4.69
C LEU A 102 -6.86 7.37 4.18
N ALA A 103 -6.60 6.74 3.03
CA ALA A 103 -5.28 6.73 2.43
C ALA A 103 -4.85 8.15 2.00
N GLU A 104 -5.77 8.90 1.42
CA GLU A 104 -5.53 10.30 1.03
C GLU A 104 -5.19 11.18 2.24
N GLU A 105 -5.95 11.07 3.33
CA GLU A 105 -5.68 11.80 4.58
C GLU A 105 -4.31 11.46 5.17
N ARG A 106 -3.96 10.16 5.22
CA ARG A 106 -2.64 9.72 5.71
C ARG A 106 -1.51 10.25 4.84
N TYR A 107 -1.71 10.34 3.53
CA TYR A 107 -0.69 10.90 2.64
C TYR A 107 -0.53 12.41 2.83
N GLU A 108 -1.62 13.16 3.07
CA GLU A 108 -1.50 14.58 3.43
C GLU A 108 -0.72 14.79 4.74
N GLN A 109 -0.94 13.92 5.73
CA GLN A 109 -0.18 13.95 6.97
C GLN A 109 1.31 13.64 6.74
N HIS A 110 1.61 12.65 5.89
CA HIS A 110 2.97 12.32 5.48
C HIS A 110 3.69 13.53 4.86
N LEU A 111 3.06 14.18 3.87
CA LEU A 111 3.63 15.36 3.21
C LEU A 111 3.92 16.50 4.18
N LYS A 112 3.00 16.78 5.12
CA LYS A 112 3.20 17.81 6.16
C LYS A 112 4.33 17.49 7.13
N ASN A 113 4.66 16.22 7.31
CA ASN A 113 5.78 15.82 8.16
C ASN A 113 7.11 15.97 7.41
N LEU A 114 7.15 15.61 6.13
CA LEU A 114 8.32 15.85 5.28
C LEU A 114 8.69 17.34 5.22
N GLU A 115 7.71 18.23 5.03
CA GLU A 115 7.93 19.70 5.01
C GLU A 115 8.50 20.27 6.33
N LYS A 116 8.39 19.55 7.45
CA LYS A 116 8.94 19.99 8.75
C LYS A 116 10.34 19.44 9.02
N GLU A 117 10.73 18.41 8.28
CA GLU A 117 12.03 17.74 8.42
C GLU A 117 13.07 18.31 7.44
N ASP A 118 12.63 19.05 6.41
CA ASP A 118 13.44 19.91 5.52
C ASP A 118 13.80 21.27 6.17
#